data_AF-A0A857GPB6-F1
#
_entry.id   AF-A0A857GPB6-F1
#
_cell.length_a   1.000
_cell.length_b   1.000
_cell.length_c   1.000
_cell.angle_alpha   90.00
_cell.angle_beta   90.00
_cell.angle_gamma   90.00
#
_symmetry.space_group_name_H-M   'P 1'
#
loop_
_entity.id
_entity.type
_entity.pdbx_description
1 polymer ?
#
loop_
_entity_poly.entity_id
_entity_poly.type
_entity_poly.pdbx_seq_one_letter_code
_entity_poly.pdbx_strand_id
1 'polypeptide(L)' 'MTSMDHETVVLELDTLIRDTQTLIDKVEQCGLDQTQADDYDQLLIILDSAVKQQRAHTLAMLNASSHA' A
#
# COMPACT_ATOMS: atom_id res chain seq x y z
N MET A 1 0.88 -19.83 -12.08
CA MET A 1 1.71 -18.63 -11.85
C MET A 1 3.13 -18.99 -12.20
N THR A 2 3.66 -18.33 -13.23
CA THR A 2 5.02 -18.59 -13.71
C THR A 2 5.96 -17.55 -13.06
N SER A 3 7.26 -17.82 -13.06
CA SER A 3 8.30 -16.91 -12.52
C SER A 3 8.18 -15.46 -13.01
N MET A 4 7.64 -15.27 -14.21
CA MET A 4 7.41 -13.98 -14.87
C MET A 4 6.38 -13.09 -14.14
N ASP A 5 5.44 -13.68 -13.40
CA ASP A 5 4.46 -12.94 -12.60
C ASP A 5 5.12 -12.34 -11.35
N HIS A 6 6.07 -13.07 -10.74
CA HIS A 6 6.76 -12.61 -9.54
C HIS A 6 7.75 -11.49 -9.82
N GLU A 7 8.48 -11.54 -10.94
CA GLU A 7 9.39 -10.47 -11.36
C GLU A 7 8.64 -9.17 -11.65
N THR A 8 7.47 -9.26 -12.29
CA THR A 8 6.60 -8.11 -12.54
C THR A 8 6.15 -7.47 -11.24
N VAL A 9 5.65 -8.28 -10.30
CA VAL A 9 5.22 -7.79 -8.97
C VAL A 9 6.38 -7.15 -8.21
N VAL A 10 7.58 -7.72 -8.29
CA VAL A 10 8.76 -7.12 -7.65
C VAL A 10 9.05 -5.75 -8.26
N LEU A 11 9.04 -5.61 -9.59
CA LEU A 11 9.27 -4.31 -10.26
C LEU A 11 8.22 -3.25 -9.90
N GLU A 12 6.96 -3.64 -9.77
CA GLU A 12 5.87 -2.75 -9.36
C GLU A 12 6.04 -2.27 -7.93
N LEU A 13 6.39 -3.17 -7.01
CA LEU A 13 6.69 -2.83 -5.62
C LEU A 13 7.90 -1.90 -5.50
N ASP A 14 8.95 -2.17 -6.29
CA ASP A 14 10.18 -1.38 -6.30
C ASP A 14 9.94 0.04 -6.85
N THR A 15 9.00 0.16 -7.80
CA THR A 15 8.52 1.45 -8.31
C THR A 15 7.74 2.21 -7.23
N LEU A 16 6.79 1.55 -6.57
CA LEU A 16 6.00 2.15 -5.49
C LEU A 16 6.87 2.65 -4.33
N ILE A 17 7.93 1.92 -3.98
CA ILE A 17 8.90 2.32 -2.94
C ILE A 17 9.62 3.61 -3.35
N ARG A 18 10.13 3.69 -4.58
CA ARG A 18 10.83 4.88 -5.08
C ARG A 18 9.93 6.10 -5.13
N ASP A 19 8.68 5.92 -5.54
CA ASP A 19 7.69 7.00 -5.58
C ASP A 19 7.35 7.50 -4.18
N THR A 20 7.23 6.59 -3.21
CA THR A 20 6.97 6.94 -1.80
C THR A 20 8.13 7.71 -1.19
N GLN A 21 9.37 7.29 -1.46
CA GLN A 21 10.57 8.00 -0.99
C GLN A 21 10.62 9.43 -1.56
N THR A 22 10.33 9.58 -2.85
CA THR A 22 10.25 10.90 -3.50
C THR A 22 9.18 11.80 -2.87
N LEU A 23 8.05 11.23 -2.46
CA LEU A 23 6.98 11.98 -1.79
C LEU A 23 7.42 12.44 -0.39
N ILE A 24 8.08 11.57 0.39
CA ILE A 24 8.62 11.91 1.71
C ILE A 24 9.63 13.06 1.58
N ASP A 25 10.58 12.96 0.64
CA ASP A 25 11.59 14.00 0.41
C ASP A 25 10.94 15.36 0.09
N LYS A 26 9.87 15.36 -0.71
CA LYS A 26 9.11 16.59 -1.03
C LYS A 26 8.41 17.16 0.20
N VAL A 27 7.83 16.31 1.04
CA VAL A 27 7.18 16.72 2.28
C VAL A 27 8.20 17.30 3.27
N GLU A 28 9.39 16.69 3.38
CA GLU A 28 10.46 17.18 4.23
C GLU A 28 11.02 18.52 3.76
N GLN A 29 11.14 18.71 2.44
CA GLN A 29 11.70 19.93 1.85
C GLN A 29 10.72 21.12 1.87
N CYS A 30 9.44 20.88 1.55
CA CYS A 30 8.44 21.94 1.42
C CYS A 30 7.60 22.13 2.69
N GLY A 31 7.67 21.20 3.65
CA GLY A 31 6.66 21.06 4.69
C GLY A 31 5.34 20.52 4.11
N LEU A 32 4.49 19.95 4.97
CA LEU A 32 3.08 19.77 4.65
C LEU A 32 2.45 21.17 4.61
N ASP A 33 2.29 21.71 3.40
CA ASP A 33 1.54 22.94 3.20
C ASP A 33 0.18 22.78 3.91
N GLN A 34 -0.13 23.65 4.86
CA GLN A 34 -1.22 23.48 5.84
C GLN A 34 -2.63 23.52 5.20
N THR A 35 -2.71 23.53 3.88
CA THR A 35 -3.93 23.44 3.08
C THR A 35 -4.38 22.00 2.81
N GLN A 36 -3.62 20.98 3.23
CA GLN A 36 -3.85 19.57 2.85
C GLN A 36 -4.06 18.56 3.99
N ALA A 37 -4.24 19.01 5.24
CA ALA A 37 -4.45 18.11 6.38
C ALA A 37 -5.64 17.15 6.17
N ASP A 38 -6.74 17.64 5.56
CA ASP A 38 -7.93 16.85 5.28
C ASP A 38 -7.70 15.75 4.23
N ASP A 39 -6.84 15.99 3.23
CA ASP A 39 -6.51 14.99 2.22
C ASP A 39 -5.58 13.91 2.81
N TYR A 40 -4.67 14.31 3.70
CA TYR A 40 -3.81 13.37 4.41
C TYR A 40 -4.61 12.46 5.35
N ASP A 41 -5.57 13.01 6.08
CA ASP A 41 -6.49 12.23 6.91
C ASP A 41 -7.36 11.26 6.07
N GLN A 42 -7.82 11.69 4.89
CA GLN A 42 -8.51 10.80 3.95
C GLN A 42 -7.62 9.66 3.46
N LEU A 43 -6.35 9.93 3.14
CA LEU A 43 -5.40 8.90 2.72
C LEU A 43 -5.14 7.89 3.84
N LEU A 44 -5.07 8.33 5.11
CA LEU A 44 -4.93 7.44 6.25
C LEU A 44 -6.16 6.54 6.44
N ILE A 45 -7.37 7.07 6.25
CA ILE A 45 -8.62 6.28 6.31
C ILE A 45 -8.65 5.21 5.22
N ILE A 46 -8.22 5.56 4.00
CA ILE A 46 -8.15 4.62 2.87
C ILE A 46 -7.13 3.53 3.16
N LEU A 47 -5.95 3.88 3.67
CA LEU A 47 -4.89 2.93 3.99
C LEU A 47 -5.32 1.93 5.07
N ASP A 48 -5.92 2.41 6.17
CA ASP A 48 -6.43 1.55 7.26
C ASP A 48 -7.51 0.58 6.74
N SER A 49 -8.41 1.07 5.89
CA SER A 49 -9.44 0.25 5.26
C SER A 49 -8.85 -0.84 4.37
N ALA A 50 -7.88 -0.51 3.54
CA ALA A 50 -7.21 -1.46 2.64
C ALA A 50 -6.48 -2.56 3.43
N VAL A 51 -5.75 -2.21 4.50
CA VAL A 51 -5.05 -3.19 5.35
C VAL A 51 -6.03 -4.14 6.04
N LYS A 52 -7.16 -3.62 6.56
CA LYS A 52 -8.20 -4.45 7.18
C LYS A 52 -8.83 -5.42 6.18
N GLN A 53 -9.14 -4.94 4.97
CA GLN A 53 -9.70 -5.76 3.90
C GLN A 53 -8.72 -6.84 3.46
N GLN A 54 -7.45 -6.50 3.26
CA GLN A 54 -6.41 -7.46 2.90
C GLN A 54 -6.26 -8.54 3.97
N ARG A 55 -6.19 -8.16 5.25
CA ARG A 55 -6.11 -9.11 6.36
C ARG A 55 -7.31 -10.06 6.38
N ALA A 56 -8.52 -9.52 6.23
CA ALA A 56 -9.74 -10.33 6.21
C ALA A 56 -9.74 -11.32 5.03
N HIS A 57 -9.33 -10.86 3.85
CA HIS A 57 -9.22 -11.68 2.65
C HIS A 57 -8.19 -12.81 2.83
N THR A 58 -6.99 -12.50 3.34
CA THR A 58 -5.96 -13.50 3.64
C THR A 58 -6.44 -14.54 4.66
N LEU A 59 -7.14 -14.12 5.72
CA LEU A 59 -7.72 -15.05 6.69
C LEU A 59 -8.78 -15.95 6.08
N ALA A 60 -9.65 -15.40 5.22
CA ALA A 60 -10.64 -16.19 4.50
C ALA A 60 -9.98 -17.24 3.59
N MET A 61 -8.93 -16.86 2.86
CA MET A 61 -8.15 -17.81 2.04
C MET A 61 -7.52 -18.92 2.88
N LEU A 62 -6.90 -18.59 4.01
CA LEU A 62 -6.28 -19.57 4.92
C LEU A 62 -7.31 -20.52 5.52
N ASN A 63 -8.47 -20.02 5.93
CA ASN A 63 -9.55 -20.86 6.45
C ASN A 63 -10.14 -21.78 5.38
N ALA A 64 -10.29 -21.29 4.14
CA ALA A 64 -10.76 -22.07 3.01
C ALA A 64 -9.76 -23.17 2.61
N SER A 65 -8.46 -22.89 2.72
CA SER A 65 -7.39 -23.87 2.44
C SER A 65 -7.11 -24.84 3.60
N SER A 66 -7.62 -24.56 4.81
CA SER A 66 -7.57 -25.50 5.95
C SER A 66 -8.72 -26.51 5.99
N HIS A 67 -9.74 -26.37 5.13
CA HIS A 67 -10.90 -27.27 5.03
C HIS A 67 -10.93 -28.11 3.74
N ALA A 68 -9.83 -28.09 2.96
CA ALA A 68 -9.60 -28.93 1.78
C ALA A 68 -8.52 -29.98 2.10
#